data_AF-A0A1G4KJV7-F1
#
_entry.id   AF-A0A1G4KJV7-F1
#
_cell.length_a   1.000
_cell.length_b   1.000
_cell.length_c   1.000
_cell.angle_alpha   90.00
_cell.angle_beta   90.00
_cell.angle_gamma   90.00
#
_symmetry.space_group_name_H-M   'P 1'
#
loop_
_entity.id
_entity.type
_entity.pdbx_description
1 polymer ?
#
loop_
_entity_poly.entity_id
_entity_poly.type
_entity_poly.pdbx_seq_one_letter_code
_entity_poly.pdbx_strand_id
1 'polypeptide(L)'
;MNTTVDEEEVGNKRLVSQVDYDLSEEDGEAEKSSKKLKVKEEDNTIFDEVPPADELEDIVDEYVEQHTGGTGVTDSLLSINKGEAHEENSGVNAQYVPKGPSTAIEIAKNPETGKYKFPFISKEDSLTARSYLKHYGANKFLDTHLPEDLNSLYIYHLIKLLGFQIKDKQLLEAVQNVVESDIYPHGALLTKDVPPPDKTSETGENDQFDDPLEKRHAVRLIKDLQKAMNKVLSTRMKLAKFHTLDDFCAKLKEAKKVLVLTGAGISTSLGIPDFRSSEGFYSKIRHLGLDDPQDVFNYDIFIQDPSVFYNIAHMVLPPENIFSPLHSFIKLIEDKGKLLRNYTQNIDNLESYAGIQSEKLVQCHGSFATASCVTCHWKVPGEKIFQNIRNLELPLCPYCYHKRKEYFPTTPIPNSGSPANVVPPSPVYHMLKSYGVLKPDITFFGEALPSKFHRFIREDVLKCDLLICIGTSLKVAPVSEIVNMIPAGIPQVLINKDPVRHAEFDLSLLGLCDDVAALVARKCGWDVPHDRWPELKAMNIDCIEVDRGVYQVKPSQNVEEAATSEPISKE
;
A
#
# COMPACT_ATOMS: atom_id res chain seq x y z
N MET A 1 -12.58 53.33 31.40
CA MET A 1 -11.76 54.07 30.41
C MET A 1 -10.47 54.46 31.09
N ASN A 2 -9.36 54.11 30.46
CA ASN A 2 -7.97 54.39 30.79
C ASN A 2 -7.44 53.85 32.12
N THR A 3 -6.73 52.72 32.03
CA THR A 3 -5.69 52.34 32.98
C THR A 3 -4.36 52.21 32.24
N THR A 4 -3.37 52.75 32.93
CA THR A 4 -1.98 53.03 32.59
C THR A 4 -1.08 51.82 32.70
N VAL A 5 0.09 52.00 32.09
CA VAL A 5 1.30 51.16 32.06
C VAL A 5 1.82 50.83 33.46
N ASP A 6 2.37 49.62 33.64
CA ASP A 6 3.48 49.34 34.56
C ASP A 6 4.31 48.15 34.05
N GLU A 7 5.62 48.24 34.29
CA GLU A 7 6.74 47.40 33.84
C GLU A 7 7.03 46.18 34.77
N GLU A 8 8.00 45.37 34.33
CA GLU A 8 8.78 44.33 35.04
C GLU A 8 8.25 42.88 35.08
N GLU A 9 8.94 41.96 34.36
CA GLU A 9 10.01 41.13 34.94
C GLU A 9 10.63 40.21 33.86
N VAL A 10 11.96 40.27 33.73
CA VAL A 10 12.77 39.47 32.81
C VAL A 10 13.15 38.15 33.48
N GLY A 11 12.46 37.08 33.10
CA GLY A 11 12.74 35.70 33.51
C GLY A 11 13.65 34.96 32.55
N ASN A 12 14.90 34.78 32.97
CA ASN A 12 16.01 34.12 32.31
C ASN A 12 15.79 32.60 32.16
N LYS A 13 15.69 32.04 30.95
CA LYS A 13 15.88 30.58 30.70
C LYS A 13 16.66 30.31 29.40
N ARG A 14 17.79 29.62 29.61
CA ARG A 14 18.85 29.19 28.68
C ARG A 14 18.33 28.44 27.45
N LEU A 15 18.90 28.80 26.29
CA LEU A 15 18.98 27.95 25.11
C LEU A 15 19.93 26.77 25.38
N VAL A 16 19.52 25.56 24.99
CA VAL A 16 20.37 24.38 24.94
C VAL A 16 21.15 24.42 23.62
N SER A 17 22.46 24.41 23.77
CA SER A 17 23.49 24.54 22.76
C SER A 17 23.66 23.27 21.92
N GLN A 18 24.20 23.53 20.72
CA GLN A 18 24.79 22.62 19.75
C GLN A 18 25.68 21.56 20.40
N VAL A 19 25.62 20.34 19.86
CA VAL A 19 26.55 19.26 20.15
C VAL A 19 27.54 19.21 18.98
N ASP A 20 28.77 19.64 19.26
CA ASP A 20 29.93 19.49 18.40
C ASP A 20 30.34 18.02 18.33
N TYR A 21 30.54 17.50 17.12
CA TYR A 21 31.24 16.23 16.89
C TYR A 21 32.67 16.55 16.45
N ASP A 22 33.61 16.36 17.38
CA ASP A 22 35.05 16.32 17.13
C ASP A 22 35.41 15.06 16.35
N LEU A 23 35.99 15.21 15.15
CA LEU A 23 36.63 14.14 14.39
C LEU A 23 38.12 14.49 14.30
N SER A 24 38.92 13.81 15.11
CA SER A 24 40.37 13.80 15.00
C SER A 24 40.83 12.85 13.90
N GLU A 25 41.61 13.39 12.98
CA GLU A 25 42.40 12.69 11.97
C GLU A 25 43.48 11.81 12.63
N GLU A 26 43.60 10.56 12.20
CA GLU A 26 44.85 9.80 12.28
C GLU A 26 45.19 9.23 10.89
N ASP A 27 46.35 9.65 10.41
CA ASP A 27 47.01 9.21 9.18
C ASP A 27 47.46 7.75 9.24
N GLY A 28 47.31 7.05 8.13
CA GLY A 28 47.90 5.72 7.91
C GLY A 28 48.02 5.40 6.43
N GLU A 29 49.15 5.73 5.82
CA GLU A 29 49.55 5.28 4.48
C GLU A 29 49.80 3.76 4.45
N ALA A 30 49.30 3.06 3.42
CA ALA A 30 50.00 1.93 2.79
C ALA A 30 49.33 1.43 1.47
N GLU A 31 50.04 1.68 0.37
CA GLU A 31 50.29 0.84 -0.81
C GLU A 31 49.21 -0.02 -1.53
N LYS A 32 48.99 0.38 -2.78
CA LYS A 32 48.71 -0.39 -4.02
C LYS A 32 48.68 -1.93 -3.94
N SER A 33 47.60 -2.52 -4.48
CA SER A 33 47.74 -3.65 -5.41
C SER A 33 46.53 -3.81 -6.34
N SER A 34 46.77 -3.63 -7.63
CA SER A 34 45.86 -3.92 -8.72
C SER A 34 45.65 -5.43 -8.88
N LYS A 35 44.42 -5.92 -8.79
CA LYS A 35 44.03 -7.21 -9.40
C LYS A 35 42.67 -7.10 -10.09
N LYS A 36 42.73 -7.11 -11.42
CA LYS A 36 41.64 -7.50 -12.32
C LYS A 36 41.11 -8.87 -11.87
N LEU A 37 39.82 -8.94 -11.52
CA LEU A 37 39.06 -10.18 -11.50
C LEU A 37 38.04 -10.12 -12.64
N LYS A 38 38.29 -10.96 -13.65
CA LYS A 38 37.29 -11.35 -14.66
C LYS A 38 36.17 -12.07 -13.92
N VAL A 39 34.96 -11.55 -13.97
CA VAL A 39 33.75 -12.31 -13.63
C VAL A 39 33.07 -12.68 -14.94
N LYS A 40 32.81 -13.98 -15.08
CA LYS A 40 32.17 -14.63 -16.22
C LYS A 40 30.71 -14.20 -16.30
N GLU A 41 30.22 -14.08 -17.53
CA GLU A 41 28.82 -14.21 -17.89
C GLU A 41 28.28 -15.55 -17.37
N GLU A 42 27.25 -15.51 -16.53
CA GLU A 42 26.20 -16.55 -16.43
C GLU A 42 25.11 -16.05 -15.46
N ASP A 43 23.86 -16.14 -15.95
CA ASP A 43 22.57 -16.16 -15.27
C ASP A 43 21.85 -14.86 -14.86
N ASN A 44 21.07 -14.40 -15.83
CA ASN A 44 19.74 -13.81 -15.68
C ASN A 44 18.81 -14.72 -14.83
N THR A 45 18.64 -14.42 -13.54
CA THR A 45 17.44 -14.73 -12.73
C THR A 45 17.48 -13.97 -11.39
N ILE A 46 17.72 -12.66 -11.44
CA ILE A 46 17.62 -11.80 -10.24
C ILE A 46 16.36 -10.97 -10.39
N PHE A 47 15.17 -11.58 -10.27
CA PHE A 47 13.89 -10.95 -9.87
C PHE A 47 12.83 -12.04 -9.76
N ASP A 48 13.05 -12.96 -8.81
CA ASP A 48 12.01 -13.72 -8.12
C ASP A 48 12.56 -14.17 -6.75
N GLU A 49 13.43 -13.35 -6.14
CA GLU A 49 13.68 -13.49 -4.70
C GLU A 49 12.46 -12.93 -3.99
N VAL A 50 11.48 -13.83 -3.83
CA VAL A 50 10.51 -13.82 -2.75
C VAL A 50 11.27 -13.35 -1.50
N PRO A 51 10.84 -12.27 -0.80
CA PRO A 51 11.45 -11.89 0.47
C PRO A 51 11.55 -13.16 1.32
N PRO A 52 12.64 -13.38 2.09
CA PRO A 52 12.87 -14.63 2.81
C PRO A 52 11.55 -15.03 3.44
N ALA A 53 10.97 -16.14 2.94
CA ALA A 53 9.55 -16.42 3.09
C ALA A 53 9.17 -16.11 4.53
N ASP A 54 8.27 -15.14 4.71
CA ASP A 54 7.85 -14.76 6.06
C ASP A 54 7.44 -16.06 6.75
N GLU A 55 8.18 -16.45 7.79
CA GLU A 55 8.06 -17.79 8.38
C GLU A 55 6.70 -17.95 9.11
N LEU A 56 5.90 -16.88 9.12
CA LEU A 56 4.49 -16.85 9.46
C LEU A 56 3.64 -16.61 8.21
N GLU A 57 2.65 -17.47 7.99
CA GLU A 57 1.65 -17.33 6.93
C GLU A 57 0.29 -17.04 7.53
N ASP A 58 -0.41 -16.02 7.02
CA ASP A 58 -1.80 -15.73 7.39
C ASP A 58 -2.72 -16.69 6.63
N ILE A 59 -3.43 -17.56 7.35
CA ILE A 59 -4.24 -18.65 6.80
C ILE A 59 -5.69 -18.60 7.28
N VAL A 60 -6.17 -17.46 7.81
CA VAL A 60 -7.56 -17.36 8.35
C VAL A 60 -8.61 -17.80 7.33
N ASP A 61 -8.38 -17.53 6.05
CA ASP A 61 -9.31 -17.90 4.99
C ASP A 61 -9.27 -19.39 4.60
N GLU A 62 -8.27 -20.15 5.07
CA GLU A 62 -8.09 -21.58 4.78
C GLU A 62 -8.68 -22.52 5.86
N TYR A 63 -9.16 -21.98 6.98
CA TYR A 63 -9.83 -22.79 8.02
C TYR A 63 -11.16 -23.36 7.48
N VAL A 64 -11.22 -24.68 7.29
CA VAL A 64 -12.38 -25.41 6.74
C VAL A 64 -13.57 -25.38 7.72
N GLU A 65 -14.78 -25.14 7.19
CA GLU A 65 -16.04 -25.34 7.92
C GLU A 65 -16.29 -26.83 8.16
N GLN A 66 -16.44 -27.25 9.43
CA GLN A 66 -17.02 -28.57 9.71
C GLN A 66 -18.52 -28.54 9.43
N HIS A 67 -18.92 -28.91 8.21
CA HIS A 67 -20.28 -29.41 7.99
C HIS A 67 -20.45 -30.74 8.74
N THR A 68 -20.96 -30.67 9.96
CA THR A 68 -21.61 -31.82 10.58
C THR A 68 -23.03 -31.91 10.05
N GLY A 69 -23.28 -32.90 9.19
CA GLY A 69 -24.60 -33.16 8.63
C GLY A 69 -25.61 -33.47 9.73
N GLY A 70 -26.70 -32.71 9.77
CA GLY A 70 -27.85 -32.93 10.63
C GLY A 70 -29.05 -32.12 10.11
N THR A 71 -30.01 -32.81 9.52
CA THR A 71 -31.26 -32.25 9.01
C THR A 71 -32.11 -31.62 10.12
N GLY A 72 -32.47 -30.33 9.95
CA GLY A 72 -33.67 -29.69 10.50
C GLY A 72 -33.63 -29.26 11.98
N VAL A 73 -33.74 -27.95 12.23
CA VAL A 73 -34.80 -27.27 12.99
C VAL A 73 -34.43 -25.77 13.12
N THR A 74 -35.48 -24.97 13.18
CA THR A 74 -35.64 -23.52 13.09
C THR A 74 -34.83 -22.62 14.04
N ASP A 75 -34.51 -21.43 13.53
CA ASP A 75 -34.61 -20.09 14.18
C ASP A 75 -34.78 -20.06 15.70
N SER A 76 -33.72 -19.66 16.43
CA SER A 76 -33.81 -18.91 17.70
C SER A 76 -32.41 -18.72 18.30
N LEU A 77 -31.92 -17.47 18.35
CA LEU A 77 -31.34 -16.83 19.54
C LEU A 77 -30.80 -15.43 19.21
N LEU A 78 -31.72 -14.50 18.93
CA LEU A 78 -31.51 -13.06 19.16
C LEU A 78 -32.60 -12.57 20.12
N SER A 79 -32.48 -12.96 21.39
CA SER A 79 -33.26 -12.35 22.46
C SER A 79 -32.53 -11.08 22.93
N ILE A 80 -33.02 -9.93 22.48
CA ILE A 80 -32.60 -8.61 22.98
C ILE A 80 -33.37 -8.34 24.27
N ASN A 81 -32.69 -8.41 25.41
CA ASN A 81 -33.20 -7.83 26.64
C ASN A 81 -33.08 -6.30 26.55
N LYS A 82 -34.22 -5.61 26.53
CA LYS A 82 -34.31 -4.18 26.83
C LYS A 82 -34.09 -4.01 28.34
N GLY A 83 -32.95 -3.42 28.71
CA GLY A 83 -32.68 -2.92 30.05
C GLY A 83 -32.11 -1.51 29.92
N GLU A 84 -32.82 -0.54 30.51
CA GLU A 84 -32.49 0.88 30.53
C GLU A 84 -31.19 1.15 31.32
N ALA A 85 -30.27 1.93 30.74
CA ALA A 85 -29.33 2.75 31.49
C ALA A 85 -28.72 3.87 30.60
N HIS A 86 -29.13 5.09 30.91
CA HIS A 86 -28.53 6.42 30.71
C HIS A 86 -27.55 6.71 29.57
N GLU A 87 -27.96 7.70 28.76
CA GLU A 87 -27.20 8.42 27.72
C GLU A 87 -25.98 9.16 28.27
N GLU A 88 -24.81 8.94 27.67
CA GLU A 88 -23.88 10.01 27.30
C GLU A 88 -23.31 9.76 25.89
N ASN A 89 -23.10 10.87 25.19
CA ASN A 89 -23.04 11.07 23.75
C ASN A 89 -21.80 10.45 23.06
N SER A 90 -21.95 9.42 22.21
CA SER A 90 -20.95 9.05 21.18
C SER A 90 -21.57 8.24 20.03
N GLY A 91 -22.06 8.93 19.01
CA GLY A 91 -22.69 8.32 17.84
C GLY A 91 -21.70 7.82 16.79
N VAL A 92 -20.84 6.85 17.10
CA VAL A 92 -20.18 5.92 16.14
C VAL A 92 -19.74 4.67 16.93
N ASN A 93 -19.93 3.46 16.39
CA ASN A 93 -19.44 2.14 16.91
C ASN A 93 -20.26 1.30 17.91
N ALA A 94 -21.60 1.38 17.94
CA ALA A 94 -22.38 0.37 18.67
C ALA A 94 -22.41 -1.04 17.99
N GLN A 95 -21.87 -1.17 16.78
CA GLN A 95 -22.13 -2.34 15.93
C GLN A 95 -21.06 -3.45 16.00
N TYR A 96 -19.96 -3.25 16.72
CA TYR A 96 -18.83 -4.19 16.71
C TYR A 96 -18.03 -4.16 18.02
N VAL A 97 -18.69 -4.45 19.15
CA VAL A 97 -17.99 -4.75 20.40
C VAL A 97 -17.79 -6.28 20.44
N PRO A 98 -16.57 -6.80 20.17
CA PRO A 98 -16.32 -8.21 20.28
C PRO A 98 -16.52 -8.69 21.71
N LYS A 99 -17.20 -9.82 21.87
CA LYS A 99 -17.31 -10.50 23.16
C LYS A 99 -15.99 -11.20 23.45
N GLY A 100 -15.54 -11.12 24.70
CA GLY A 100 -14.38 -11.89 25.15
C GLY A 100 -14.68 -13.39 25.16
N PRO A 101 -13.65 -14.24 25.19
CA PRO A 101 -13.84 -15.67 25.34
C PRO A 101 -14.61 -15.97 26.64
N SER A 102 -15.51 -16.95 26.59
CA SER A 102 -16.31 -17.35 27.76
C SER A 102 -15.47 -17.94 28.90
N THR A 103 -14.31 -18.49 28.55
CA THR A 103 -13.31 -19.09 29.45
C THR A 103 -11.92 -18.93 28.83
N ALA A 104 -10.89 -18.76 29.66
CA ALA A 104 -9.49 -18.76 29.20
C ALA A 104 -9.17 -20.07 28.45
N ILE A 105 -8.20 -20.01 27.54
CA ILE A 105 -7.77 -21.18 26.76
C ILE A 105 -7.24 -22.23 27.74
N GLU A 106 -7.71 -23.47 27.61
CA GLU A 106 -7.24 -24.61 28.41
C GLU A 106 -6.61 -25.65 27.48
N ILE A 107 -5.29 -25.85 27.61
CA ILE A 107 -4.56 -26.89 26.86
C ILE A 107 -4.38 -28.09 27.80
N ALA A 108 -5.29 -29.05 27.71
CA ALA A 108 -5.29 -30.23 28.57
C ALA A 108 -4.15 -31.20 28.24
N LYS A 109 -3.52 -31.78 29.27
CA LYS A 109 -2.53 -32.85 29.14
C LYS A 109 -3.22 -34.19 29.35
N ASN A 110 -3.12 -35.09 28.37
CA ASN A 110 -3.69 -36.43 28.52
C ASN A 110 -2.86 -37.25 29.51
N PRO A 111 -3.47 -37.77 30.59
CA PRO A 111 -2.76 -38.54 31.61
C PRO A 111 -2.21 -39.89 31.11
N GLU A 112 -2.74 -40.45 30.02
CA GLU A 112 -2.32 -41.75 29.48
C GLU A 112 -1.11 -41.64 28.54
N THR A 113 -1.06 -40.58 27.72
CA THR A 113 0.00 -40.38 26.71
C THR A 113 1.07 -39.39 27.16
N GLY A 114 0.76 -38.56 28.17
CA GLY A 114 1.60 -37.46 28.62
C GLY A 114 1.68 -36.28 27.65
N LYS A 115 0.91 -36.31 26.56
CA LYS A 115 0.90 -35.30 25.48
C LYS A 115 -0.23 -34.29 25.65
N TYR A 116 -0.05 -33.11 25.07
CA TYR A 116 -1.02 -32.01 25.14
C TYR A 116 -2.06 -32.11 24.02
N LYS A 117 -3.28 -31.67 24.30
CA LYS A 117 -4.40 -31.59 23.36
C LYS A 117 -4.82 -30.14 23.16
N PHE A 118 -4.72 -29.68 21.92
CA PHE A 118 -5.13 -28.33 21.54
C PHE A 118 -6.65 -28.27 21.32
N PRO A 119 -7.32 -27.18 21.74
CA PRO A 119 -8.71 -26.96 21.37
C PRO A 119 -8.81 -26.67 19.87
N PHE A 120 -9.95 -27.06 19.28
CA PHE A 120 -10.26 -26.74 17.90
C PHE A 120 -10.45 -25.22 17.74
N ILE A 121 -9.93 -24.66 16.65
CA ILE A 121 -10.06 -23.24 16.31
C ILE A 121 -10.82 -23.16 14.99
N SER A 122 -12.00 -22.54 15.01
CA SER A 122 -12.74 -22.23 13.80
C SER A 122 -12.28 -20.90 13.17
N LYS A 123 -12.71 -20.66 11.92
CA LYS A 123 -12.54 -19.35 11.27
C LYS A 123 -13.20 -18.22 12.08
N GLU A 124 -14.38 -18.48 12.64
CA GLU A 124 -15.12 -17.53 13.45
C GLU A 124 -14.40 -17.19 14.77
N ASP A 125 -13.78 -18.17 15.41
CA ASP A 125 -12.94 -17.95 16.59
C ASP A 125 -11.76 -17.02 16.27
N SER A 126 -11.12 -17.27 15.12
CA SER A 126 -9.98 -16.46 14.68
C SER A 126 -10.37 -15.02 14.37
N LEU A 127 -11.48 -14.83 13.65
CA LEU A 127 -12.01 -13.49 13.37
C LEU A 127 -12.45 -12.75 14.63
N THR A 128 -13.04 -13.46 15.59
CA THR A 128 -13.42 -12.90 16.90
C THR A 128 -12.20 -12.48 17.71
N ALA A 129 -11.16 -13.31 17.76
CA ALA A 129 -9.90 -13.00 18.42
C ALA A 129 -9.20 -11.79 17.79
N ARG A 130 -9.12 -11.73 16.46
CA ARG A 130 -8.57 -10.57 15.72
C ARG A 130 -9.35 -9.28 16.02
N SER A 131 -10.68 -9.36 16.02
CA SER A 131 -11.57 -8.26 16.39
C SER A 131 -11.31 -7.78 17.82
N TYR A 132 -11.22 -8.71 18.77
CA TYR A 132 -10.95 -8.42 20.17
C TYR A 132 -9.60 -7.72 20.36
N LEU A 133 -8.54 -8.25 19.72
CA LEU A 133 -7.21 -7.65 19.72
C LEU A 133 -7.23 -6.20 19.19
N LYS A 134 -7.94 -5.94 18.11
CA LYS A 134 -8.08 -4.58 17.57
C LYS A 134 -8.87 -3.64 18.46
N HIS A 135 -9.95 -4.14 19.07
CA HIS A 135 -10.86 -3.30 19.85
C HIS A 135 -10.28 -2.95 21.22
N TYR A 136 -9.71 -3.92 21.93
CA TYR A 136 -9.24 -3.76 23.30
C TYR A 136 -7.72 -3.59 23.44
N GLY A 137 -6.97 -3.84 22.36
CA GLY A 137 -5.51 -3.74 22.35
C GLY A 137 -4.80 -4.99 22.87
N ALA A 138 -3.48 -5.02 22.67
CA ALA A 138 -2.62 -6.16 22.95
C ALA A 138 -2.67 -6.62 24.42
N ASN A 139 -2.60 -5.68 25.38
CA ASN A 139 -2.56 -6.02 26.81
C ASN A 139 -3.82 -6.77 27.24
N LYS A 140 -5.00 -6.18 27.00
CA LYS A 140 -6.27 -6.80 27.38
C LYS A 140 -6.56 -8.08 26.59
N PHE A 141 -6.08 -8.19 25.36
CA PHE A 141 -6.14 -9.45 24.61
C PHE A 141 -5.35 -10.56 25.33
N LEU A 142 -4.08 -10.32 25.67
CA LEU A 142 -3.25 -11.31 26.36
C LEU A 142 -3.83 -11.68 27.73
N ASP A 143 -4.23 -10.68 28.53
CA ASP A 143 -4.78 -10.89 29.88
C ASP A 143 -6.07 -11.74 29.89
N THR A 144 -6.84 -11.71 28.81
CA THR A 144 -8.13 -12.44 28.73
C THR A 144 -8.03 -13.79 28.06
N HIS A 145 -7.03 -14.00 27.19
CA HIS A 145 -6.88 -15.23 26.41
C HIS A 145 -5.85 -16.19 27.02
N LEU A 146 -4.93 -15.70 27.86
CA LEU A 146 -3.96 -16.53 28.57
C LEU A 146 -4.46 -16.89 29.97
N PRO A 147 -4.21 -18.13 30.45
CA PRO A 147 -4.42 -18.50 31.85
C PRO A 147 -3.34 -17.90 32.76
N GLU A 148 -3.56 -17.95 34.08
CA GLU A 148 -2.58 -17.51 35.09
C GLU A 148 -1.30 -18.36 35.04
N ASP A 149 -1.44 -19.68 34.87
CA ASP A 149 -0.33 -20.62 34.71
C ASP A 149 -0.05 -20.90 33.22
N LEU A 150 0.98 -20.24 32.70
CA LEU A 150 1.32 -20.21 31.28
C LEU A 150 2.49 -21.15 30.92
N ASN A 151 2.57 -21.57 29.67
CA ASN A 151 3.71 -22.29 29.10
C ASN A 151 3.83 -21.97 27.60
N SER A 152 4.92 -22.35 26.95
CA SER A 152 5.18 -22.03 25.54
C SER A 152 4.10 -22.51 24.54
N LEU A 153 3.32 -23.54 24.86
CA LEU A 153 2.24 -24.04 23.98
C LEU A 153 1.07 -23.06 23.87
N TYR A 154 0.82 -22.24 24.90
CA TYR A 154 -0.18 -21.17 24.81
C TYR A 154 0.23 -20.09 23.81
N ILE A 155 1.54 -19.81 23.69
CA ILE A 155 2.06 -18.86 22.69
C ILE A 155 1.83 -19.41 21.29
N TYR A 156 2.14 -20.70 21.06
CA TYR A 156 1.83 -21.39 19.81
C TYR A 156 0.32 -21.37 19.50
N HIS A 157 -0.52 -21.64 20.51
CA HIS A 157 -1.96 -21.60 20.36
C HIS A 157 -2.46 -20.21 19.98
N LEU A 158 -1.97 -19.13 20.59
CA LEU A 158 -2.39 -17.77 20.24
C LEU A 158 -2.01 -17.39 18.81
N ILE A 159 -0.86 -17.82 18.30
CA ILE A 159 -0.49 -17.63 16.89
C ILE A 159 -1.54 -18.28 15.99
N LYS A 160 -1.94 -19.51 16.32
CA LYS A 160 -2.98 -20.26 15.60
C LYS A 160 -4.37 -19.67 15.78
N LEU A 161 -4.70 -19.14 16.96
CA LEU A 161 -5.98 -18.47 17.23
C LEU A 161 -6.07 -17.16 16.45
N LEU A 162 -4.96 -16.46 16.27
CA LEU A 162 -4.92 -15.32 15.35
C LEU A 162 -4.91 -15.77 13.88
N GLY A 163 -4.97 -17.07 13.59
CA GLY A 163 -5.05 -17.64 12.26
C GLY A 163 -3.74 -17.57 11.46
N PHE A 164 -2.60 -17.68 12.14
CA PHE A 164 -1.30 -17.77 11.51
C PHE A 164 -0.71 -19.18 11.58
N GLN A 165 0.05 -19.56 10.56
CA GLN A 165 0.81 -20.80 10.51
C GLN A 165 2.31 -20.53 10.56
N ILE A 166 2.99 -21.29 11.41
CA ILE A 166 4.45 -21.30 11.52
C ILE A 166 5.03 -22.25 10.45
N LYS A 167 6.06 -21.81 9.73
CA LYS A 167 6.76 -22.56 8.67
C LYS A 167 8.07 -23.22 9.12
N ASP A 168 8.58 -22.88 10.30
CA ASP A 168 9.80 -23.48 10.86
C ASP A 168 9.60 -24.98 11.13
N LYS A 169 10.27 -25.83 10.34
CA LYS A 169 10.18 -27.28 10.44
C LYS A 169 10.64 -27.83 11.78
N GLN A 170 11.72 -27.29 12.35
CA GLN A 170 12.26 -27.76 13.63
C GLN A 170 11.30 -27.45 14.77
N LEU A 171 10.70 -26.26 14.74
CA LEU A 171 9.70 -25.86 15.71
C LEU A 171 8.41 -26.69 15.58
N LEU A 172 7.97 -26.98 14.35
CA LEU A 172 6.80 -27.84 14.11
C LEU A 172 7.03 -29.27 14.61
N GLU A 173 8.19 -29.87 14.33
CA GLU A 173 8.57 -31.19 14.83
C GLU A 173 8.61 -31.22 16.37
N ALA A 174 9.20 -30.20 16.99
CA ALA A 174 9.24 -30.07 18.45
C ALA A 174 7.82 -30.01 19.06
N VAL A 175 6.89 -29.28 18.45
CA VAL A 175 5.48 -29.23 18.87
C VAL A 175 4.78 -30.56 18.65
N GLN A 176 4.96 -31.22 17.50
CA GLN A 176 4.36 -32.53 17.21
C GLN A 176 4.80 -33.62 18.20
N ASN A 177 6.03 -33.55 18.69
CA ASN A 177 6.56 -34.51 19.67
C ASN A 177 5.81 -34.45 21.01
N VAL A 178 5.28 -33.29 21.38
CA VAL A 178 4.59 -33.07 22.67
C VAL A 178 3.05 -33.09 22.56
N VAL A 179 2.48 -33.25 21.36
CA VAL A 179 1.02 -33.17 21.08
C VAL A 179 0.45 -34.50 20.57
N GLU A 180 -0.84 -34.77 20.88
CA GLU A 180 -1.50 -36.06 20.62
C GLU A 180 -1.90 -36.34 19.16
N SER A 181 -2.07 -35.32 18.31
CA SER A 181 -2.59 -35.50 16.95
C SER A 181 -2.08 -34.42 15.99
N ASP A 182 -1.98 -34.76 14.70
CA ASP A 182 -1.76 -33.78 13.63
C ASP A 182 -2.84 -32.71 13.73
N ILE A 183 -2.37 -31.50 13.98
CA ILE A 183 -3.21 -30.44 14.52
C ILE A 183 -4.27 -30.01 13.48
N TYR A 184 -4.06 -30.26 12.17
CA TYR A 184 -4.99 -29.98 11.07
C TYR A 184 -4.72 -30.88 9.84
N PRO A 185 -5.72 -31.45 9.15
CA PRO A 185 -5.47 -32.22 7.93
C PRO A 185 -5.30 -31.26 6.75
N HIS A 186 -4.17 -31.34 6.02
CA HIS A 186 -4.16 -31.50 4.55
C HIS A 186 -2.74 -31.70 3.98
N GLY A 187 -2.58 -32.81 3.25
CA GLY A 187 -1.86 -32.88 1.97
C GLY A 187 -0.35 -32.65 1.90
N ALA A 188 0.49 -33.49 2.53
CA ALA A 188 1.78 -33.90 1.95
C ALA A 188 2.38 -35.10 2.70
N LEU A 189 2.71 -36.16 1.95
CA LEU A 189 3.47 -37.34 2.38
C LEU A 189 4.84 -36.95 2.93
N LEU A 190 5.18 -37.41 4.14
CA LEU A 190 6.54 -37.83 4.48
C LEU A 190 6.53 -39.07 5.39
N THR A 191 7.46 -39.96 5.06
CA THR A 191 7.61 -41.35 5.48
C THR A 191 8.08 -41.50 6.92
N LYS A 192 7.57 -42.55 7.59
CA LYS A 192 8.04 -43.05 8.89
C LYS A 192 9.47 -43.61 8.77
N ASP A 193 10.30 -43.30 9.77
CA ASP A 193 11.07 -44.27 10.57
C ASP A 193 12.20 -43.58 11.35
N VAL A 194 12.06 -43.39 12.68
CA VAL A 194 13.18 -43.21 13.61
C VAL A 194 12.80 -43.82 14.98
N PRO A 195 13.71 -44.54 15.69
CA PRO A 195 13.42 -45.21 16.96
C PRO A 195 13.42 -44.22 18.15
N PRO A 196 12.85 -44.61 19.31
CA PRO A 196 12.75 -43.72 20.48
C PRO A 196 14.10 -43.53 21.19
N PRO A 197 14.39 -42.35 21.76
CA PRO A 197 15.57 -42.15 22.58
C PRO A 197 15.37 -42.64 24.02
N ASP A 198 16.43 -43.21 24.56
CA ASP A 198 16.57 -43.78 25.90
C ASP A 198 16.42 -42.73 27.01
N LYS A 199 15.81 -43.15 28.11
CA LYS A 199 15.79 -42.43 29.39
C LYS A 199 17.11 -42.67 30.12
N THR A 200 17.83 -41.61 30.46
CA THR A 200 18.67 -41.57 31.66
C THR A 200 18.39 -40.30 32.45
N SER A 201 18.04 -40.54 33.70
CA SER A 201 17.79 -39.60 34.79
C SER A 201 19.05 -38.84 35.19
N GLU A 202 18.91 -37.58 35.60
CA GLU A 202 19.64 -37.06 36.74
C GLU A 202 18.86 -35.93 37.42
N THR A 203 18.76 -36.06 38.74
CA THR A 203 18.05 -35.22 39.71
C THR A 203 18.79 -33.91 39.95
N GLY A 204 18.06 -32.79 39.94
CA GLY A 204 18.53 -31.51 40.45
C GLY A 204 17.35 -30.60 40.76
N GLU A 205 17.09 -30.42 42.05
CA GLU A 205 16.15 -29.40 42.55
C GLU A 205 16.62 -28.02 42.11
N ASN A 206 15.81 -27.37 41.27
CA ASN A 206 15.73 -25.93 41.06
C ASN A 206 14.27 -25.67 40.67
N ASP A 207 13.73 -24.49 40.96
CA ASP A 207 12.40 -24.02 40.51
C ASP A 207 12.34 -23.99 38.97
N GLN A 208 12.28 -25.16 38.37
CA GLN A 208 12.33 -25.38 36.94
C GLN A 208 10.89 -25.41 36.50
N PHE A 209 10.41 -24.24 36.08
CA PHE A 209 9.23 -24.12 35.27
C PHE A 209 9.35 -25.13 34.12
N ASP A 210 8.62 -26.24 34.21
CA ASP A 210 8.72 -27.39 33.30
C ASP A 210 8.01 -27.03 32.00
N ASP A 211 8.66 -26.18 31.21
CA ASP A 211 8.15 -25.76 29.91
C ASP A 211 8.30 -26.91 28.90
N PRO A 212 7.21 -27.29 28.19
CA PRO A 212 7.23 -28.41 27.26
C PRO A 212 8.13 -28.18 26.03
N LEU A 213 8.58 -26.96 25.76
CA LEU A 213 9.50 -26.65 24.66
C LEU A 213 10.83 -26.07 25.18
N GLU A 214 11.89 -26.31 24.42
CA GLU A 214 13.19 -25.71 24.71
C GLU A 214 13.16 -24.18 24.66
N LYS A 215 13.98 -23.52 25.48
CA LYS A 215 14.05 -22.04 25.57
C LYS A 215 14.19 -21.34 24.21
N ARG A 216 14.95 -21.92 23.26
CA ARG A 216 15.11 -21.36 21.90
C ARG A 216 13.79 -21.29 21.14
N HIS A 217 12.95 -22.33 21.27
CA HIS A 217 11.65 -22.42 20.63
C HIS A 217 10.65 -21.47 21.29
N ALA A 218 10.67 -21.37 22.63
CA ALA A 218 9.84 -20.40 23.34
C ALA A 218 10.14 -18.94 22.95
N VAL A 219 11.42 -18.54 22.89
CA VAL A 219 11.82 -17.19 22.44
C VAL A 219 11.40 -16.93 20.99
N ARG A 220 11.50 -17.94 20.14
CA ARG A 220 11.04 -17.85 18.74
C ARG A 220 9.53 -17.61 18.66
N LEU A 221 8.74 -18.40 19.38
CA LEU A 221 7.28 -18.26 19.45
C LEU A 221 6.85 -16.87 19.94
N ILE A 222 7.56 -16.29 20.91
CA ILE A 222 7.28 -14.92 21.38
C ILE A 222 7.45 -13.91 20.23
N LYS A 223 8.55 -13.98 19.48
CA LYS A 223 8.78 -13.08 18.33
C LYS A 223 7.72 -13.26 17.26
N ASP A 224 7.34 -14.49 16.98
CA ASP A 224 6.33 -14.83 16.00
C ASP A 224 4.93 -14.38 16.41
N LEU A 225 4.56 -14.50 17.69
CA LEU A 225 3.32 -13.95 18.23
C LEU A 225 3.31 -12.42 18.15
N GLN A 226 4.42 -11.75 18.47
CA GLN A 226 4.53 -10.29 18.32
C GLN A 226 4.31 -9.86 16.86
N LYS A 227 4.90 -10.57 15.89
CA LYS A 227 4.68 -10.34 14.46
C LYS A 227 3.21 -10.54 14.07
N ALA A 228 2.60 -11.64 14.49
CA ALA A 228 1.18 -11.94 14.24
C ALA A 228 0.26 -10.84 14.78
N MET A 229 0.44 -10.46 16.06
CA MET A 229 -0.34 -9.41 16.70
C MET A 229 -0.17 -8.06 15.99
N ASN A 230 1.07 -7.68 15.64
CA ASN A 230 1.34 -6.43 14.92
C ASN A 230 0.73 -6.44 13.51
N LYS A 231 0.77 -7.59 12.82
CA LYS A 231 0.13 -7.78 11.51
C LYS A 231 -1.38 -7.60 11.62
N VAL A 232 -2.03 -8.19 12.62
CA VAL A 232 -3.48 -8.02 12.86
C VAL A 232 -3.81 -6.58 13.23
N LEU A 233 -3.05 -5.95 14.14
CA LEU A 233 -3.29 -4.57 14.56
C LEU A 233 -3.19 -3.59 13.38
N SER A 234 -2.23 -3.80 12.49
CA SER A 234 -2.02 -2.97 11.29
C SER A 234 -2.96 -3.28 10.12
N THR A 235 -3.46 -4.52 9.99
CA THR A 235 -4.29 -4.92 8.84
C THR A 235 -5.75 -4.57 9.06
N ARG A 236 -6.39 -3.84 8.15
CA ARG A 236 -7.82 -3.49 8.25
C ARG A 236 -8.70 -4.75 8.24
N MET A 237 -9.79 -4.75 9.02
CA MET A 237 -10.83 -5.79 8.93
C MET A 237 -11.98 -5.31 8.04
N LYS A 238 -12.42 -6.16 7.11
CA LYS A 238 -13.57 -5.86 6.23
C LYS A 238 -14.87 -5.74 7.02
N LEU A 239 -15.75 -4.87 6.58
CA LEU A 239 -17.07 -4.67 7.16
C LEU A 239 -18.00 -5.84 6.80
N ALA A 240 -18.51 -6.54 7.81
CA ALA A 240 -19.32 -7.74 7.60
C ALA A 240 -20.62 -7.49 6.80
N LYS A 241 -21.18 -6.27 6.83
CA LYS A 241 -22.46 -5.92 6.18
C LYS A 241 -22.30 -5.08 4.91
N PHE A 242 -21.08 -4.86 4.44
CA PHE A 242 -20.82 -4.08 3.23
C PHE A 242 -19.95 -4.91 2.30
N HIS A 243 -20.55 -5.46 1.25
CA HIS A 243 -19.87 -6.41 0.38
C HIS A 243 -20.56 -6.62 -0.98
N THR A 244 -21.72 -6.03 -1.22
CA THR A 244 -22.42 -6.14 -2.51
C THR A 244 -22.39 -4.83 -3.28
N LEU A 245 -22.63 -4.92 -4.59
CA LEU A 245 -22.86 -3.74 -5.43
C LEU A 245 -24.07 -2.91 -4.94
N ASP A 246 -25.09 -3.54 -4.37
CA ASP A 246 -26.25 -2.84 -3.77
C ASP A 246 -25.85 -2.03 -2.55
N ASP A 247 -25.05 -2.60 -1.65
CA ASP A 247 -24.52 -1.90 -0.46
C ASP A 247 -23.75 -0.64 -0.89
N PHE A 248 -22.89 -0.78 -1.91
CA PHE A 248 -22.14 0.35 -2.45
C PHE A 248 -23.04 1.42 -3.07
N CYS A 249 -24.00 1.04 -3.92
CA CYS A 249 -24.90 2.02 -4.55
C CYS A 249 -25.78 2.73 -3.53
N ALA A 250 -26.25 2.03 -2.49
CA ALA A 250 -27.00 2.62 -1.38
C ALA A 250 -26.12 3.62 -0.61
N LYS A 251 -24.90 3.20 -0.25
CA LYS A 251 -23.96 4.07 0.47
C LYS A 251 -23.54 5.27 -0.34
N LEU A 252 -23.31 5.12 -1.65
CA LEU A 252 -22.96 6.23 -2.55
C LEU A 252 -24.09 7.26 -2.66
N LYS A 253 -25.36 6.82 -2.63
CA LYS A 253 -26.53 7.71 -2.58
C LYS A 253 -26.64 8.46 -1.25
N GLU A 254 -26.28 7.84 -0.14
CA GLU A 254 -26.36 8.44 1.21
C GLU A 254 -25.18 9.35 1.54
N ALA A 255 -23.96 8.93 1.19
CA ALA A 255 -22.70 9.55 1.55
C ALA A 255 -22.65 11.03 1.16
N LYS A 256 -22.03 11.83 2.03
CA LYS A 256 -21.86 13.28 1.89
C LYS A 256 -20.38 13.69 1.82
N LYS A 257 -19.47 12.78 2.16
CA LYS A 257 -18.03 13.03 2.32
C LYS A 257 -17.22 11.91 1.67
N VAL A 258 -17.45 11.71 0.37
CA VAL A 258 -16.79 10.69 -0.43
C VAL A 258 -15.35 11.11 -0.73
N LEU A 259 -14.37 10.29 -0.35
CA LEU A 259 -12.98 10.45 -0.73
C LEU A 259 -12.69 9.52 -1.91
N VAL A 260 -12.22 10.08 -3.01
CA VAL A 260 -11.87 9.31 -4.22
C VAL A 260 -10.36 9.34 -4.42
N LEU A 261 -9.72 8.18 -4.48
CA LEU A 261 -8.30 8.04 -4.77
C LEU A 261 -8.14 7.46 -6.18
N THR A 262 -7.48 8.20 -7.07
CA THR A 262 -7.31 7.80 -8.48
C THR A 262 -5.84 7.58 -8.85
N GLY A 263 -5.60 6.60 -9.72
CA GLY A 263 -4.31 6.38 -10.37
C GLY A 263 -4.41 6.29 -11.89
N ALA A 264 -3.31 5.90 -12.53
CA ALA A 264 -3.17 6.00 -13.99
C ALA A 264 -4.21 5.18 -14.78
N GLY A 265 -4.81 4.15 -14.17
CA GLY A 265 -5.83 3.31 -14.78
C GLY A 265 -7.04 4.10 -15.31
N ILE A 266 -7.37 5.25 -14.69
CA ILE A 266 -8.51 6.08 -15.09
C ILE A 266 -8.32 6.81 -16.44
N SER A 267 -7.06 6.93 -16.88
CA SER A 267 -6.67 7.62 -18.11
C SER A 267 -6.34 6.65 -19.26
N THR A 268 -6.32 5.34 -19.00
CA THR A 268 -5.93 4.33 -20.00
C THR A 268 -6.88 4.25 -21.20
N SER A 269 -8.18 4.52 -20.99
CA SER A 269 -9.17 4.57 -22.08
C SER A 269 -8.98 5.75 -23.04
N LEU A 270 -8.11 6.70 -22.70
CA LEU A 270 -7.72 7.84 -23.53
C LEU A 270 -6.42 7.58 -24.32
N GLY A 271 -5.85 6.37 -24.21
CA GLY A 271 -4.58 6.02 -24.83
C GLY A 271 -3.34 6.45 -24.02
N ILE A 272 -3.52 7.02 -22.83
CA ILE A 272 -2.41 7.30 -21.90
C ILE A 272 -2.04 5.99 -21.20
N PRO A 273 -0.83 5.43 -21.44
CA PRO A 273 -0.45 4.18 -20.80
C PRO A 273 -0.35 4.36 -19.29
N ASP A 274 -0.70 3.34 -18.53
CA ASP A 274 -0.34 3.29 -17.12
C ASP A 274 1.17 3.11 -16.95
N PHE A 275 1.67 3.09 -15.72
CA PHE A 275 3.11 2.92 -15.49
C PHE A 275 3.58 1.46 -15.57
N ARG A 276 2.77 0.51 -15.06
CA ARG A 276 3.24 -0.81 -14.63
C ARG A 276 2.66 -2.00 -15.40
N SER A 277 1.64 -1.82 -16.25
CA SER A 277 1.11 -2.92 -17.06
C SER A 277 2.15 -3.41 -18.07
N SER A 278 1.86 -4.55 -18.71
CA SER A 278 2.72 -5.11 -19.77
C SER A 278 2.99 -4.11 -20.90
N GLU A 279 2.00 -3.29 -21.24
CA GLU A 279 2.09 -2.22 -22.26
C GLU A 279 2.30 -0.82 -21.63
N GLY A 280 2.65 -0.78 -20.35
CA GLY A 280 2.82 0.45 -19.57
C GLY A 280 4.09 1.23 -19.91
N PHE A 281 4.24 2.40 -19.30
CA PHE A 281 5.38 3.29 -19.51
C PHE A 281 6.72 2.60 -19.24
N TYR A 282 6.85 1.84 -18.14
CA TYR A 282 8.12 1.20 -17.77
C TYR A 282 8.56 0.12 -18.75
N SER A 283 7.65 -0.60 -19.42
CA SER A 283 8.03 -1.59 -20.44
C SER A 283 8.57 -0.90 -21.70
N LYS A 284 8.00 0.26 -22.06
CA LYS A 284 8.42 1.06 -23.23
C LYS A 284 9.82 1.63 -23.10
N ILE A 285 10.29 1.95 -21.89
CA ILE A 285 11.61 2.56 -21.67
C ILE A 285 12.73 1.56 -21.34
N ARG A 286 12.46 0.25 -21.27
CA ARG A 286 13.49 -0.76 -20.99
C ARG A 286 14.67 -0.73 -21.96
N HIS A 287 14.42 -0.36 -23.21
CA HIS A 287 15.45 -0.25 -24.25
C HIS A 287 16.52 0.82 -23.94
N LEU A 288 16.28 1.72 -22.99
CA LEU A 288 17.24 2.72 -22.54
C LEU A 288 18.36 2.13 -21.67
N GLY A 289 18.27 0.85 -21.28
CA GLY A 289 19.33 0.15 -20.54
C GLY A 289 19.45 0.58 -19.08
N LEU A 290 18.36 1.04 -18.45
CA LEU A 290 18.30 1.33 -17.02
C LEU A 290 18.05 0.03 -16.24
N ASP A 291 18.78 -0.15 -15.13
CA ASP A 291 18.61 -1.30 -14.23
C ASP A 291 17.22 -1.30 -13.57
N ASP A 292 16.79 -0.15 -13.02
CA ASP A 292 15.41 0.09 -12.59
C ASP A 292 14.76 1.18 -13.48
N PRO A 293 13.68 0.87 -14.23
CA PRO A 293 13.00 1.89 -15.04
C PRO A 293 12.34 3.00 -14.21
N GLN A 294 12.19 2.85 -12.89
CA GLN A 294 11.72 3.92 -11.99
C GLN A 294 12.75 5.05 -11.82
N ASP A 295 14.02 4.79 -12.13
CA ASP A 295 15.11 5.75 -12.00
C ASP A 295 14.93 7.01 -12.85
N VAL A 296 14.13 6.94 -13.92
CA VAL A 296 13.79 8.13 -14.72
C VAL A 296 13.00 9.18 -13.94
N PHE A 297 12.35 8.79 -12.84
CA PHE A 297 11.65 9.67 -11.92
C PHE A 297 12.33 9.74 -10.55
N ASN A 298 13.59 9.35 -10.42
CA ASN A 298 14.32 9.46 -9.16
C ASN A 298 14.90 10.87 -9.00
N TYR A 299 14.63 11.51 -7.86
CA TYR A 299 15.02 12.89 -7.59
C TYR A 299 16.55 13.04 -7.55
N ASP A 300 17.26 12.14 -6.88
CA ASP A 300 18.71 12.21 -6.77
C ASP A 300 19.38 12.01 -8.14
N ILE A 301 18.83 11.10 -8.95
CA ILE A 301 19.28 10.90 -10.34
C ILE A 301 19.01 12.16 -11.17
N PHE A 302 17.84 12.79 -11.06
CA PHE A 302 17.57 14.05 -11.75
C PHE A 302 18.55 15.16 -11.34
N ILE A 303 18.86 15.26 -10.05
CA ILE A 303 19.78 16.24 -9.52
C ILE A 303 21.21 15.98 -10.03
N GLN A 304 21.63 14.73 -10.16
CA GLN A 304 22.93 14.36 -10.73
C GLN A 304 22.98 14.53 -12.25
N ASP A 305 21.98 14.02 -12.96
CA ASP A 305 21.86 14.01 -14.41
C ASP A 305 20.39 14.17 -14.88
N PRO A 306 19.92 15.40 -15.14
CA PRO A 306 18.55 15.64 -15.55
C PRO A 306 18.24 15.11 -16.96
N SER A 307 19.25 14.74 -17.75
CA SER A 307 19.04 14.21 -19.10
C SER A 307 18.30 12.88 -19.08
N VAL A 308 18.47 12.06 -18.02
CA VAL A 308 17.77 10.77 -17.87
C VAL A 308 16.26 10.95 -17.97
N PHE A 309 15.72 11.91 -17.22
CA PHE A 309 14.30 12.26 -17.30
C PHE A 309 13.94 12.95 -18.62
N TYR A 310 14.72 13.95 -19.05
CA TYR A 310 14.35 14.74 -20.23
C TYR A 310 14.37 13.97 -21.55
N ASN A 311 15.12 12.85 -21.62
CA ASN A 311 15.07 11.92 -22.75
C ASN A 311 13.70 11.23 -22.89
N ILE A 312 12.96 11.06 -21.79
CA ILE A 312 11.63 10.41 -21.77
C ILE A 312 10.48 11.37 -21.49
N ALA A 313 10.76 12.61 -21.10
CA ALA A 313 9.75 13.55 -20.60
C ALA A 313 8.63 13.83 -21.63
N HIS A 314 8.93 13.78 -22.92
CA HIS A 314 7.94 13.97 -24.00
C HIS A 314 6.85 12.88 -23.99
N MET A 315 7.15 11.68 -23.51
CA MET A 315 6.21 10.55 -23.44
C MET A 315 5.16 10.71 -22.33
N VAL A 316 5.41 11.60 -21.37
CA VAL A 316 4.56 11.83 -20.20
C VAL A 316 3.98 13.24 -20.16
N LEU A 317 4.15 14.01 -21.24
CA LEU A 317 3.45 15.27 -21.40
C LEU A 317 1.94 15.02 -21.43
N PRO A 318 1.15 15.83 -20.71
CA PRO A 318 -0.30 15.67 -20.67
C PRO A 318 -0.92 15.94 -22.04
N PRO A 319 -1.93 15.16 -22.48
CA PRO A 319 -2.79 15.58 -23.55
C PRO A 319 -3.70 16.73 -23.09
N GLU A 320 -4.17 17.53 -24.03
CA GLU A 320 -4.98 18.72 -23.75
C GLU A 320 -6.47 18.45 -24.06
N ASN A 321 -7.36 18.99 -23.22
CA ASN A 321 -8.82 19.03 -23.44
C ASN A 321 -9.50 17.67 -23.67
N ILE A 322 -9.01 16.61 -23.03
CA ILE A 322 -9.66 15.30 -23.01
C ILE A 322 -9.82 14.82 -21.57
N PHE A 323 -10.81 13.97 -21.34
CA PHE A 323 -11.04 13.29 -20.06
C PHE A 323 -11.88 12.04 -20.31
N SER A 324 -11.84 11.07 -19.39
CA SER A 324 -12.58 9.81 -19.52
C SER A 324 -13.97 9.89 -18.89
N PRO A 325 -14.90 8.96 -19.24
CA PRO A 325 -16.18 8.81 -18.55
C PRO A 325 -16.04 8.75 -17.03
N LEU A 326 -15.00 8.09 -16.52
CA LEU A 326 -14.74 8.03 -15.09
C LEU A 326 -14.39 9.40 -14.47
N HIS A 327 -13.64 10.26 -15.15
CA HIS A 327 -13.42 11.63 -14.67
C HIS A 327 -14.75 12.39 -14.55
N SER A 328 -15.64 12.22 -15.53
CA SER A 328 -16.99 12.80 -15.49
C SER A 328 -17.88 12.19 -14.39
N PHE A 329 -17.69 10.92 -14.05
CA PHE A 329 -18.36 10.29 -12.92
C PHE A 329 -17.92 10.91 -11.58
N ILE A 330 -16.62 11.19 -11.41
CA ILE A 330 -16.11 11.89 -10.21
C ILE A 330 -16.67 13.31 -10.16
N LYS A 331 -16.71 14.01 -11.31
CA LYS A 331 -17.35 15.32 -11.42
C LYS A 331 -18.84 15.27 -11.05
N LEU A 332 -19.55 14.22 -11.45
CA LEU A 332 -20.96 14.04 -11.07
C LEU A 332 -21.13 13.84 -9.55
N ILE A 333 -20.21 13.14 -8.88
CA ILE A 333 -20.19 13.02 -7.41
C ILE A 333 -19.98 14.41 -6.77
N GLU A 334 -19.13 15.25 -7.35
CA GLU A 334 -18.94 16.64 -6.93
C GLU A 334 -20.21 17.48 -7.12
N ASP A 335 -20.82 17.44 -8.30
CA ASP A 335 -22.02 18.21 -8.65
C ASP A 335 -23.22 17.85 -7.77
N LYS A 336 -23.25 16.61 -7.26
CA LYS A 336 -24.24 16.16 -6.27
C LYS A 336 -23.90 16.58 -4.83
N GLY A 337 -22.83 17.33 -4.62
CA GLY A 337 -22.38 17.83 -3.31
C GLY A 337 -21.79 16.75 -2.40
N LYS A 338 -21.35 15.61 -2.95
CA LYS A 338 -20.92 14.43 -2.20
C LYS A 338 -19.41 14.29 -2.09
N LEU A 339 -18.67 14.83 -3.06
CA LEU A 339 -17.21 14.72 -3.10
C LEU A 339 -16.59 15.52 -1.95
N LEU A 340 -15.92 14.84 -1.03
CA LEU A 340 -15.04 15.48 -0.05
C LEU A 340 -13.78 15.96 -0.77
N ARG A 341 -13.08 15.03 -1.42
CA ARG A 341 -11.85 15.27 -2.17
C ARG A 341 -11.60 14.16 -3.17
N ASN A 342 -10.96 14.50 -4.29
CA ASN A 342 -10.27 13.56 -5.16
C ASN A 342 -8.76 13.72 -5.00
N TYR A 343 -8.11 12.67 -4.49
CA TYR A 343 -6.65 12.51 -4.42
C TYR A 343 -6.19 11.75 -5.65
N THR A 344 -5.57 12.44 -6.60
CA THR A 344 -5.06 11.81 -7.82
C THR A 344 -3.56 11.61 -7.74
N GLN A 345 -3.09 10.45 -8.17
CA GLN A 345 -1.67 10.15 -8.39
C GLN A 345 -1.20 10.58 -9.79
N ASN A 346 -2.14 10.98 -10.65
CA ASN A 346 -1.86 11.34 -12.03
C ASN A 346 -1.25 12.74 -12.12
N ILE A 347 -0.41 12.93 -13.13
CA ILE A 347 0.25 14.20 -13.47
C ILE A 347 -0.32 14.81 -14.77
N ASP A 348 -1.31 14.14 -15.36
CA ASP A 348 -1.93 14.47 -16.66
C ASP A 348 -2.91 15.67 -16.58
N ASN A 349 -3.36 16.03 -15.37
CA ASN A 349 -4.23 17.17 -15.08
C ASN A 349 -5.62 17.09 -15.72
N LEU A 350 -6.08 15.90 -16.11
CA LEU A 350 -7.36 15.72 -16.80
C LEU A 350 -8.57 15.96 -15.89
N GLU A 351 -8.40 15.85 -14.58
CA GLU A 351 -9.43 16.17 -13.58
C GLU A 351 -9.91 17.61 -13.70
N SER A 352 -8.99 18.54 -13.95
CA SER A 352 -9.30 19.96 -14.14
C SER A 352 -10.12 20.18 -15.42
N TYR A 353 -9.80 19.48 -16.52
CA TYR A 353 -10.56 19.57 -17.78
C TYR A 353 -11.95 18.95 -17.66
N ALA A 354 -12.11 17.90 -16.84
CA ALA A 354 -13.42 17.35 -16.49
C ALA A 354 -14.25 18.29 -15.59
N GLY A 355 -13.67 19.39 -15.11
CA GLY A 355 -14.36 20.41 -14.31
C GLY A 355 -14.36 20.17 -12.81
N ILE A 356 -13.50 19.26 -12.30
CA ILE A 356 -13.34 19.06 -10.85
C ILE A 356 -12.71 20.33 -10.25
N GLN A 357 -13.34 20.86 -9.20
CA GLN A 357 -12.90 22.12 -8.59
C GLN A 357 -11.50 21.98 -7.97
N SER A 358 -10.69 23.04 -8.05
CA SER A 358 -9.33 23.03 -7.48
C SER A 358 -9.33 22.77 -5.97
N GLU A 359 -10.37 23.19 -5.25
CA GLU A 359 -10.54 22.91 -3.83
C GLU A 359 -10.84 21.43 -3.60
N LYS A 360 -11.44 20.73 -4.56
CA LYS A 360 -11.77 19.30 -4.48
C LYS A 360 -10.66 18.40 -5.00
N LEU A 361 -9.70 18.94 -5.75
CA LEU A 361 -8.62 18.17 -6.36
C LEU A 361 -7.29 18.29 -5.58
N VAL A 362 -6.66 17.16 -5.30
CA VAL A 362 -5.27 17.08 -4.79
C VAL A 362 -4.45 16.23 -5.75
N GLN A 363 -3.58 16.88 -6.51
CA GLN A 363 -2.55 16.24 -7.33
C GLN A 363 -1.39 15.82 -6.44
N CYS A 364 -1.44 14.58 -5.97
CA CYS A 364 -0.52 14.07 -4.95
C CYS A 364 0.91 14.04 -5.46
N HIS A 365 1.12 13.75 -6.74
CA HIS A 365 2.44 13.72 -7.37
C HIS A 365 2.71 14.95 -8.23
N GLY A 366 2.08 16.08 -7.91
CA GLY A 366 2.24 17.32 -8.65
C GLY A 366 1.65 17.26 -10.07
N SER A 367 2.07 18.19 -10.92
CA SER A 367 1.60 18.27 -12.32
C SER A 367 2.54 19.09 -13.19
N PHE A 368 2.32 19.05 -14.50
CA PHE A 368 3.01 19.90 -15.47
C PHE A 368 2.51 21.35 -15.51
N ALA A 369 1.65 21.78 -14.56
CA ALA A 369 1.10 23.14 -14.54
C ALA A 369 2.20 24.22 -14.42
N THR A 370 3.23 23.95 -13.63
CA THR A 370 4.38 24.84 -13.45
C THR A 370 5.69 24.06 -13.49
N ALA A 371 6.79 24.77 -13.68
CA ALA A 371 8.14 24.25 -13.58
C ALA A 371 8.99 25.20 -12.72
N SER A 372 9.92 24.66 -11.94
CA SER A 372 10.77 25.42 -11.03
C SER A 372 12.25 25.17 -11.32
N CYS A 373 13.06 26.22 -11.25
CA CYS A 373 14.51 26.06 -11.29
C CYS A 373 14.99 25.36 -10.02
N VAL A 374 15.74 24.26 -10.15
CA VAL A 374 16.26 23.53 -8.98
C VAL A 374 17.32 24.30 -8.18
N THR A 375 17.86 25.38 -8.74
CA THR A 375 18.93 26.18 -8.13
C THR A 375 18.44 27.47 -7.48
N CYS A 376 17.66 28.29 -8.20
CA CYS A 376 17.17 29.58 -7.69
C CYS A 376 15.69 29.57 -7.32
N HIS A 377 15.01 28.44 -7.52
CA HIS A 377 13.58 28.23 -7.22
C HIS A 377 12.63 29.16 -7.98
N TRP A 378 13.11 29.85 -9.02
CA TRP A 378 12.25 30.61 -9.91
C TRP A 378 11.24 29.69 -10.60
N LYS A 379 9.95 30.03 -10.49
CA LYS A 379 8.83 29.27 -11.01
C LYS A 379 8.26 29.89 -12.28
N VAL A 380 7.93 29.06 -13.25
CA VAL A 380 7.31 29.42 -14.53
C VAL A 380 6.09 28.55 -14.84
N PRO A 381 5.16 29.01 -15.69
CA PRO A 381 4.15 28.13 -16.29
C PRO A 381 4.82 26.99 -17.05
N GLY A 382 4.34 25.75 -16.87
CA GLY A 382 4.98 24.56 -17.44
C GLY A 382 4.95 24.52 -18.97
N GLU A 383 3.91 25.09 -19.58
CA GLU A 383 3.80 25.26 -21.04
C GLU A 383 5.05 25.92 -21.66
N LYS A 384 5.75 26.77 -20.90
CA LYS A 384 6.98 27.43 -21.37
C LYS A 384 8.14 26.47 -21.63
N ILE A 385 8.11 25.27 -21.03
CA ILE A 385 9.17 24.25 -21.21
C ILE A 385 8.72 23.07 -22.09
N PHE A 386 7.46 23.02 -22.53
CA PHE A 386 6.95 21.89 -23.33
C PHE A 386 7.66 21.76 -24.68
N GLN A 387 8.02 22.87 -25.33
CA GLN A 387 8.75 22.80 -26.59
C GLN A 387 10.17 22.24 -26.40
N ASN A 388 10.85 22.61 -25.32
CA ASN A 388 12.15 22.02 -24.98
C ASN A 388 12.01 20.52 -24.74
N ILE A 389 11.01 20.09 -23.98
CA ILE A 389 10.72 18.68 -23.73
C ILE A 389 10.48 17.91 -25.03
N ARG A 390 9.65 18.45 -25.94
CA ARG A 390 9.37 17.82 -27.25
C ARG A 390 10.61 17.74 -28.14
N ASN A 391 11.52 18.70 -28.03
CA ASN A 391 12.78 18.74 -28.77
C ASN A 391 13.91 17.92 -28.09
N LEU A 392 13.65 17.27 -26.94
CA LEU A 392 14.68 16.61 -26.13
C LEU A 392 15.80 17.56 -25.68
N GLU A 393 15.46 18.83 -25.46
CA GLU A 393 16.36 19.87 -24.98
C GLU A 393 16.15 20.10 -23.48
N LEU A 394 17.25 20.31 -22.73
CA LEU A 394 17.15 20.72 -21.34
C LEU A 394 16.54 22.13 -21.24
N PRO A 395 15.42 22.32 -20.53
CA PRO A 395 14.90 23.66 -20.27
C PRO A 395 15.76 24.35 -19.21
N LEU A 396 16.38 25.47 -19.58
CA LEU A 396 17.34 26.17 -18.73
C LEU A 396 16.73 27.43 -18.13
N CYS A 397 17.07 27.69 -16.87
CA CYS A 397 16.67 28.88 -16.16
C CYS A 397 17.46 30.11 -16.68
N PRO A 398 16.79 31.17 -17.15
CA PRO A 398 17.45 32.36 -17.69
C PRO A 398 18.29 33.09 -16.64
N TYR A 399 17.90 33.06 -15.36
CA TYR A 399 18.63 33.72 -14.27
C TYR A 399 19.91 32.98 -13.88
N CYS A 400 19.93 31.65 -13.95
CA CYS A 400 21.11 30.84 -13.64
C CYS A 400 22.00 30.59 -14.86
N TYR A 401 21.55 30.94 -16.07
CA TYR A 401 22.18 30.57 -17.32
C TYR A 401 23.62 31.10 -17.47
N HIS A 402 23.87 32.33 -17.00
CA HIS A 402 25.21 32.93 -17.04
C HIS A 402 26.25 32.08 -16.29
N LYS A 403 25.97 31.75 -15.02
CA LYS A 403 26.84 30.86 -14.23
C LYS A 403 26.88 29.43 -14.78
N ARG A 404 25.75 28.92 -15.30
CA ARG A 404 25.72 27.60 -15.93
C ARG A 404 26.71 27.50 -17.10
N LYS A 405 26.83 28.54 -17.93
CA LYS A 405 27.80 28.59 -19.03
C LYS A 405 29.26 28.55 -18.57
N GLU A 406 29.55 29.15 -17.41
CA GLU A 406 30.88 29.10 -16.80
C GLU A 406 31.21 27.67 -16.33
N TYR A 407 30.24 26.95 -15.77
CA TYR A 407 30.43 25.56 -15.32
C TYR A 407 30.40 24.52 -16.47
N PHE A 408 29.61 24.78 -17.52
CA PHE A 408 29.39 23.86 -18.65
C PHE A 408 29.55 24.59 -20.00
N PRO A 409 30.79 24.97 -20.40
CA PRO A 409 31.03 25.66 -21.66
C PRO A 409 30.80 24.74 -22.88
N THR A 410 30.06 25.23 -23.88
CA THR A 410 29.69 24.49 -25.10
C THR A 410 30.73 24.55 -26.23
N THR A 411 31.76 25.39 -26.09
CA THR A 411 32.86 25.47 -27.06
C THR A 411 34.06 24.65 -26.58
N PRO A 412 34.75 23.92 -27.47
CA PRO A 412 36.04 23.32 -27.13
C PRO A 412 36.95 24.42 -26.59
N ILE A 413 37.60 24.17 -25.45
CA ILE A 413 38.68 25.02 -24.97
C ILE A 413 39.68 25.13 -26.13
N PRO A 414 39.99 26.33 -26.64
CA PRO A 414 40.98 26.45 -27.70
C PRO A 414 42.30 25.91 -27.17
N ASN A 415 42.83 24.86 -27.80
CA ASN A 415 44.24 24.50 -27.70
C ASN A 415 45.04 25.67 -28.28
N SER A 416 45.25 26.71 -27.48
CA SER A 416 46.11 27.83 -27.80
C SER A 416 47.51 27.48 -27.29
N GLY A 417 48.41 27.26 -28.24
CA GLY A 417 49.83 27.17 -27.95
C GLY A 417 50.34 28.48 -27.32
N SER A 418 51.16 28.30 -26.28
CA SER A 418 52.11 29.26 -25.65
C SER A 418 51.59 30.14 -24.49
N PRO A 419 52.49 30.52 -23.54
CA PRO A 419 53.38 29.72 -22.72
C PRO A 419 52.98 29.79 -21.22
N ALA A 420 53.65 28.96 -20.40
CA ALA A 420 53.43 28.78 -18.96
C ALA A 420 53.17 30.07 -18.16
N ASN A 421 52.09 30.04 -17.35
CA ASN A 421 51.71 30.92 -16.22
C ASN A 421 50.31 31.55 -16.31
N VAL A 422 49.32 30.81 -16.81
CA VAL A 422 47.95 30.98 -16.32
C VAL A 422 47.60 29.65 -15.67
N VAL A 423 47.57 29.62 -14.34
CA VAL A 423 46.97 28.52 -13.59
C VAL A 423 45.53 28.45 -14.10
N PRO A 424 45.10 27.35 -14.77
CA PRO A 424 43.69 27.22 -15.11
C PRO A 424 42.91 27.37 -13.80
N PRO A 425 41.79 28.11 -13.76
CA PRO A 425 40.98 28.19 -12.55
C PRO A 425 40.77 26.76 -12.09
N SER A 426 41.18 26.47 -10.85
CA SER A 426 41.10 25.15 -10.25
C SER A 426 39.74 24.56 -10.62
N PRO A 427 39.70 23.37 -11.22
CA PRO A 427 38.53 22.96 -11.95
C PRO A 427 37.38 22.86 -10.96
N VAL A 428 36.30 23.58 -11.23
CA VAL A 428 35.08 23.55 -10.41
C VAL A 428 34.37 22.21 -10.70
N TYR A 429 35.02 21.10 -10.34
CA TYR A 429 34.64 19.73 -10.75
C TYR A 429 33.50 19.12 -9.92
N HIS A 430 32.81 19.90 -9.10
CA HIS A 430 31.70 19.40 -8.28
C HIS A 430 30.40 20.19 -8.45
N MET A 431 30.15 20.77 -9.63
CA MET A 431 28.81 21.29 -9.93
C MET A 431 27.94 20.21 -10.56
N LEU A 432 26.76 19.99 -9.97
CA LEU A 432 25.79 19.02 -10.46
C LEU A 432 25.23 19.45 -11.83
N LYS A 433 24.99 18.50 -12.75
CA LYS A 433 24.52 18.82 -14.11
C LYS A 433 23.15 19.51 -14.12
N SER A 434 22.39 19.37 -13.04
CA SER A 434 21.10 20.02 -12.81
C SER A 434 21.20 21.53 -12.50
N TYR A 435 22.40 22.09 -12.30
CA TYR A 435 22.55 23.52 -11.98
C TYR A 435 21.90 24.43 -13.04
N GLY A 436 20.92 25.24 -12.64
CA GLY A 436 20.20 26.13 -13.54
C GLY A 436 19.26 25.42 -14.52
N VAL A 437 18.87 24.17 -14.25
CA VAL A 437 17.86 23.44 -15.02
C VAL A 437 16.48 23.70 -14.40
N LEU A 438 15.46 23.86 -15.26
CA LEU A 438 14.06 23.89 -14.85
C LEU A 438 13.58 22.45 -14.71
N LYS A 439 12.81 22.13 -13.67
CA LYS A 439 12.17 20.83 -13.45
C LYS A 439 10.65 21.05 -13.43
N PRO A 440 9.83 20.24 -14.11
CA PRO A 440 8.37 20.30 -13.93
C PRO A 440 8.00 20.04 -12.47
N ASP A 441 6.98 20.69 -11.95
CA ASP A 441 6.53 20.54 -10.56
C ASP A 441 5.72 19.23 -10.36
N ILE A 442 6.19 18.14 -10.98
CA ILE A 442 5.80 16.76 -10.69
C ILE A 442 6.72 16.22 -9.59
N THR A 443 6.20 15.35 -8.73
CA THR A 443 6.93 14.75 -7.62
C THR A 443 7.72 13.53 -8.10
N PHE A 444 9.02 13.56 -7.90
CA PHE A 444 9.95 12.46 -8.17
C PHE A 444 10.05 11.54 -6.94
N PHE A 445 10.48 10.29 -7.12
CA PHE A 445 10.84 9.41 -6.02
C PHE A 445 11.98 10.03 -5.19
N GLY A 446 11.82 10.08 -3.87
CA GLY A 446 12.73 10.78 -2.97
C GLY A 446 12.40 12.27 -2.75
N GLU A 447 11.47 12.83 -3.54
CA GLU A 447 11.01 14.22 -3.37
C GLU A 447 9.78 14.30 -2.46
N ALA A 448 9.67 15.39 -1.70
CA ALA A 448 8.49 15.63 -0.87
C ALA A 448 7.24 15.88 -1.73
N LEU A 449 6.10 15.33 -1.30
CA LEU A 449 4.81 15.61 -1.93
C LEU A 449 4.42 17.09 -1.75
N PRO A 450 3.54 17.63 -2.63
CA PRO A 450 3.05 19.00 -2.49
C PRO A 450 2.40 19.22 -1.11
N SER A 451 2.66 20.37 -0.49
CA SER A 451 2.10 20.71 0.83
C SER A 451 0.57 20.61 0.91
N LYS A 452 -0.11 20.79 -0.23
CA LYS A 452 -1.56 20.61 -0.39
C LYS A 452 -2.03 19.22 0.08
N PHE A 453 -1.24 18.18 -0.20
CA PHE A 453 -1.52 16.81 0.27
C PHE A 453 -1.56 16.74 1.79
N HIS A 454 -0.48 17.12 2.46
CA HIS A 454 -0.36 17.05 3.92
C HIS A 454 -1.36 17.93 4.66
N ARG A 455 -1.71 19.09 4.08
CA ARG A 455 -2.69 20.01 4.65
C ARG A 455 -4.08 19.40 4.68
N PHE A 456 -4.52 18.77 3.59
CA PHE A 456 -5.89 18.27 3.49
C PHE A 456 -6.06 16.87 4.06
N ILE A 457 -5.06 15.99 3.93
CA ILE A 457 -5.24 14.58 4.33
C ILE A 457 -5.56 14.42 5.82
N ARG A 458 -4.97 15.26 6.68
CA ARG A 458 -5.22 15.26 8.14
C ARG A 458 -6.69 15.50 8.49
N GLU A 459 -7.35 16.38 7.74
CA GLU A 459 -8.75 16.74 7.97
C GLU A 459 -9.69 15.79 7.23
N ASP A 460 -9.35 15.44 5.99
CA ASP A 460 -10.23 14.65 5.12
C ASP A 460 -10.40 13.22 5.64
N VAL A 461 -9.34 12.60 6.18
CA VAL A 461 -9.38 11.24 6.74
C VAL A 461 -10.43 11.14 7.86
N LEU A 462 -10.52 12.15 8.73
CA LEU A 462 -11.45 12.16 9.85
C LEU A 462 -12.90 12.47 9.43
N LYS A 463 -13.08 13.12 8.28
CA LYS A 463 -14.42 13.52 7.77
C LYS A 463 -14.99 12.53 6.76
N CYS A 464 -14.16 11.65 6.22
CA CYS A 464 -14.54 10.69 5.20
C CYS A 464 -15.65 9.74 5.69
N ASP A 465 -16.69 9.54 4.87
CA ASP A 465 -17.77 8.59 5.14
C ASP A 465 -17.87 7.45 4.10
N LEU A 466 -17.04 7.49 3.06
CA LEU A 466 -16.87 6.46 2.02
C LEU A 466 -15.54 6.70 1.28
N LEU A 467 -14.68 5.67 1.18
CA LEU A 467 -13.47 5.69 0.34
C LEU A 467 -13.70 4.88 -0.94
N ILE A 468 -13.32 5.46 -2.08
CA ILE A 468 -13.32 4.76 -3.38
C ILE A 468 -11.92 4.88 -4.01
N CYS A 469 -11.23 3.76 -4.18
CA CYS A 469 -9.95 3.67 -4.87
C CYS A 469 -10.19 3.19 -6.31
N ILE A 470 -9.67 3.92 -7.30
CA ILE A 470 -9.96 3.66 -8.71
C ILE A 470 -8.69 3.68 -9.57
N GLY A 471 -8.49 2.62 -10.36
CA GLY A 471 -7.43 2.59 -11.38
C GLY A 471 -6.02 2.71 -10.81
N THR A 472 -5.75 2.17 -9.62
CA THR A 472 -4.44 2.24 -8.97
C THR A 472 -4.02 0.89 -8.40
N SER A 473 -2.72 0.62 -8.43
CA SER A 473 -2.13 -0.54 -7.75
C SER A 473 -1.78 -0.26 -6.28
N LEU A 474 -1.94 0.98 -5.81
CA LEU A 474 -1.59 1.42 -4.43
C LEU A 474 -0.17 1.03 -3.98
N LYS A 475 0.81 1.07 -4.88
CA LYS A 475 2.22 0.74 -4.57
C LYS A 475 3.09 1.93 -4.15
N VAL A 476 2.58 3.15 -4.20
CA VAL A 476 3.37 4.37 -3.99
C VAL A 476 2.91 5.11 -2.73
N ALA A 477 3.72 5.05 -1.69
CA ALA A 477 3.55 5.81 -0.47
C ALA A 477 3.94 7.29 -0.68
N PRO A 478 3.36 8.23 0.09
CA PRO A 478 2.40 8.04 1.18
C PRO A 478 0.94 7.94 0.72
N VAL A 479 0.66 8.00 -0.59
CA VAL A 479 -0.73 7.95 -1.11
C VAL A 479 -1.36 6.57 -0.88
N SER A 480 -0.58 5.48 -0.99
CA SER A 480 -1.04 4.13 -0.66
C SER A 480 -1.55 4.01 0.78
N GLU A 481 -0.96 4.77 1.71
CA GLU A 481 -1.29 4.68 3.14
C GLU A 481 -2.63 5.31 3.50
N ILE A 482 -3.27 6.05 2.58
CA ILE A 482 -4.60 6.63 2.83
C ILE A 482 -5.59 5.53 3.25
N VAL A 483 -5.54 4.34 2.63
CA VAL A 483 -6.43 3.21 2.96
C VAL A 483 -6.28 2.75 4.41
N ASN A 484 -5.09 2.92 5.00
CA ASN A 484 -4.76 2.55 6.37
C ASN A 484 -5.06 3.67 7.38
N MET A 485 -5.14 4.93 6.91
CA MET A 485 -5.46 6.08 7.75
C MET A 485 -6.97 6.24 7.98
N ILE A 486 -7.80 5.78 7.04
CA ILE A 486 -9.26 5.88 7.13
C ILE A 486 -9.80 5.08 8.34
N PRO A 487 -10.71 5.66 9.16
CA PRO A 487 -11.27 4.94 10.30
C PRO A 487 -11.90 3.61 9.91
N ALA A 488 -11.71 2.58 10.74
CA ALA A 488 -12.08 1.19 10.41
C ALA A 488 -13.57 0.98 10.07
N GLY A 489 -14.47 1.81 10.61
CA GLY A 489 -15.92 1.74 10.34
C GLY A 489 -16.34 2.33 8.99
N ILE A 490 -15.43 2.95 8.25
CA ILE A 490 -15.74 3.57 6.96
C ILE A 490 -15.61 2.54 5.82
N PRO A 491 -16.64 2.40 4.96
CA PRO A 491 -16.57 1.50 3.82
C PRO A 491 -15.47 1.90 2.82
N GLN A 492 -14.73 0.90 2.33
CA GLN A 492 -13.70 1.07 1.31
C GLN A 492 -14.00 0.21 0.09
N VAL A 493 -14.08 0.85 -1.08
CA VAL A 493 -14.39 0.23 -2.37
C VAL A 493 -13.21 0.33 -3.32
N LEU A 494 -12.88 -0.77 -4.00
CA LEU A 494 -11.92 -0.81 -5.09
C LEU A 494 -12.67 -0.93 -6.44
N ILE A 495 -12.32 -0.09 -7.39
CA ILE A 495 -12.69 -0.22 -8.80
C ILE A 495 -11.40 -0.30 -9.60
N ASN A 496 -11.01 -1.49 -10.04
CA ASN A 496 -9.73 -1.66 -10.72
C ASN A 496 -9.76 -2.85 -11.67
N LYS A 497 -8.82 -2.93 -12.61
CA LYS A 497 -8.71 -4.11 -13.47
C LYS A 497 -8.27 -5.35 -12.67
N ASP A 498 -7.33 -5.16 -11.75
CA ASP A 498 -6.71 -6.21 -10.95
C ASP A 498 -6.96 -6.00 -9.44
N PRO A 499 -7.01 -7.06 -8.63
CA PRO A 499 -7.11 -6.93 -7.18
C PRO A 499 -5.83 -6.30 -6.58
N VAL A 500 -5.98 -5.54 -5.49
CA VAL A 500 -4.87 -5.01 -4.69
C VAL A 500 -4.66 -5.90 -3.48
N ARG A 501 -3.69 -6.82 -3.54
CA ARG A 501 -3.51 -7.89 -2.54
C ARG A 501 -2.99 -7.44 -1.17
N HIS A 502 -2.41 -6.25 -1.08
CA HIS A 502 -1.86 -5.71 0.17
C HIS A 502 -2.82 -4.73 0.88
N ALA A 503 -4.07 -4.64 0.45
CA ALA A 503 -5.08 -3.77 1.05
C ALA A 503 -6.45 -4.48 1.14
N GLU A 504 -7.12 -4.32 2.28
CA GLU A 504 -8.40 -4.99 2.57
C GLU A 504 -9.60 -4.08 2.24
N PHE A 505 -10.11 -4.22 1.02
CA PHE A 505 -11.34 -3.56 0.57
C PHE A 505 -12.58 -4.37 0.95
N ASP A 506 -13.66 -3.66 1.31
CA ASP A 506 -14.96 -4.29 1.62
C ASP A 506 -15.65 -4.79 0.35
N LEU A 507 -15.50 -4.05 -0.74
CA LEU A 507 -16.00 -4.39 -2.07
C LEU A 507 -14.93 -4.12 -3.13
N SER A 508 -14.68 -5.09 -4.00
CA SER A 508 -13.79 -5.00 -5.16
C SER A 508 -14.58 -5.27 -6.44
N LEU A 509 -14.68 -4.27 -7.31
CA LEU A 509 -15.30 -4.36 -8.63
C LEU A 509 -14.18 -4.42 -9.68
N LEU A 510 -13.91 -5.64 -10.16
CA LEU A 510 -12.78 -5.97 -11.02
C LEU A 510 -13.17 -5.86 -12.50
N GLY A 511 -12.62 -4.88 -13.23
CA GLY A 511 -12.97 -4.63 -14.62
C GLY A 511 -12.46 -3.29 -15.14
N LEU A 512 -12.88 -2.92 -16.35
CA LEU A 512 -12.60 -1.58 -16.88
C LEU A 512 -13.40 -0.55 -16.09
N CYS A 513 -12.70 0.47 -15.60
CA CYS A 513 -13.28 1.42 -14.65
C CYS A 513 -14.40 2.29 -15.27
N ASP A 514 -14.36 2.55 -16.59
CA ASP A 514 -15.45 3.23 -17.31
C ASP A 514 -16.74 2.37 -17.32
N ASP A 515 -16.62 1.05 -17.54
CA ASP A 515 -17.75 0.12 -17.53
C ASP A 515 -18.35 0.00 -16.13
N VAL A 516 -17.49 -0.11 -15.11
CA VAL A 516 -17.92 -0.14 -13.70
C VAL A 516 -18.62 1.17 -13.32
N ALA A 517 -18.09 2.32 -13.72
CA ALA A 517 -18.73 3.61 -13.48
C ALA A 517 -20.12 3.67 -14.14
N ALA A 518 -20.27 3.14 -15.35
CA ALA A 518 -21.56 3.08 -16.03
C ALA A 518 -22.56 2.16 -15.34
N LEU A 519 -22.13 0.98 -14.90
CA LEU A 519 -22.94 0.05 -14.11
C LEU A 519 -23.44 0.72 -12.82
N VAL A 520 -22.55 1.35 -12.07
CA VAL A 520 -22.84 2.02 -10.79
C VAL A 520 -23.76 3.22 -11.00
N ALA A 521 -23.47 4.08 -11.97
CA ALA A 521 -24.31 5.24 -12.28
C ALA A 521 -25.72 4.81 -12.71
N ARG A 522 -25.85 3.78 -13.56
CA ARG A 522 -27.15 3.20 -13.95
C ARG A 522 -27.94 2.70 -12.75
N LYS A 523 -27.30 1.93 -11.87
CA LYS A 523 -27.92 1.42 -10.63
C LYS A 523 -28.26 2.53 -9.63
N CYS A 524 -27.52 3.64 -9.69
CA CYS A 524 -27.83 4.84 -8.92
C CYS A 524 -28.98 5.67 -9.51
N GLY A 525 -29.39 5.41 -10.76
CA GLY A 525 -30.31 6.27 -11.50
C GLY A 525 -29.67 7.62 -11.84
N TRP A 526 -28.36 7.63 -12.07
CA TRP A 526 -27.57 8.82 -12.34
C TRP A 526 -27.11 8.84 -13.81
N ASP A 527 -27.01 10.03 -14.39
CA ASP A 527 -26.50 10.25 -15.74
C ASP A 527 -25.13 10.93 -15.68
N VAL A 528 -24.14 10.35 -16.35
CA VAL A 528 -22.77 10.88 -16.38
C VAL A 528 -22.64 11.90 -17.52
N PRO A 529 -22.17 13.13 -17.25
CA PRO A 529 -22.05 14.17 -18.26
C PRO A 529 -20.80 13.96 -19.14
N HIS A 530 -20.87 13.00 -20.07
CA HIS A 530 -19.77 12.65 -20.98
C HIS A 530 -20.29 12.20 -22.34
N ASP A 531 -19.58 12.51 -23.43
CA ASP A 531 -20.03 12.21 -24.81
C ASP A 531 -20.24 10.71 -25.07
N ARG A 532 -19.40 9.86 -24.44
CA ARG A 532 -19.53 8.39 -24.48
C ARG A 532 -20.63 7.82 -23.57
N TRP A 533 -21.32 8.65 -22.77
CA TRP A 533 -22.32 8.16 -21.82
C TRP A 533 -23.50 7.41 -22.47
N PRO A 534 -24.10 7.88 -23.59
CA PRO A 534 -25.23 7.19 -24.20
C PRO A 534 -24.90 5.76 -24.62
N GLU A 535 -23.70 5.53 -25.14
CA GLU A 535 -23.18 4.22 -25.51
C GLU A 535 -22.99 3.33 -24.28
N LEU A 536 -22.26 3.83 -23.27
CA LEU A 536 -21.98 3.08 -22.04
C LEU A 536 -23.24 2.75 -21.23
N LYS A 537 -24.24 3.64 -21.22
CA LYS A 537 -25.52 3.43 -20.53
C LYS A 537 -26.33 2.31 -21.17
N ALA A 538 -26.26 2.17 -22.50
CA ALA A 538 -26.95 1.14 -23.26
C ALA A 538 -26.23 -0.22 -23.24
N MET A 539 -24.94 -0.23 -22.88
CA MET A 539 -24.14 -1.45 -22.82
C MET A 539 -24.69 -2.43 -21.77
N ASN A 540 -24.80 -3.70 -22.17
CA ASN A 540 -25.07 -4.77 -21.22
C ASN A 540 -23.77 -5.15 -20.51
N ILE A 541 -23.80 -5.15 -19.19
CA ILE A 541 -22.61 -5.34 -18.35
C ILE A 541 -22.94 -6.43 -17.35
N ASP A 542 -22.20 -7.53 -17.43
CA ASP A 542 -22.26 -8.62 -16.46
C ASP A 542 -21.49 -8.23 -15.21
N CYS A 543 -22.07 -8.50 -14.04
CA CYS A 543 -21.44 -8.31 -12.74
C CYS A 543 -21.54 -9.62 -11.98
N ILE A 544 -20.48 -10.41 -12.00
CA ILE A 544 -20.46 -11.79 -11.51
C ILE A 544 -19.67 -11.82 -10.20
N GLU A 545 -20.29 -12.27 -9.12
CA GLU A 545 -19.60 -12.49 -7.85
C GLU A 545 -18.66 -13.68 -8.00
N VAL A 546 -17.37 -13.49 -7.71
CA VAL A 546 -16.34 -14.55 -7.75
C VAL A 546 -15.91 -14.98 -6.35
N ASP A 547 -16.01 -14.07 -5.39
CA ASP A 547 -15.81 -14.30 -3.96
C ASP A 547 -16.61 -13.24 -3.20
N ARG A 548 -16.84 -13.45 -1.90
CA ARG A 548 -17.57 -12.52 -1.05
C ARG A 548 -16.92 -11.13 -1.07
N GLY A 549 -17.64 -10.14 -1.60
CA GLY A 549 -17.09 -8.79 -1.74
C GLY A 549 -16.22 -8.59 -2.98
N VAL A 550 -16.14 -9.56 -3.90
CA VAL A 550 -15.34 -9.47 -5.12
C VAL A 550 -16.19 -9.82 -6.33
N TYR A 551 -16.33 -8.87 -7.25
CA TYR A 551 -17.11 -9.03 -8.47
C TYR A 551 -16.24 -8.83 -9.70
N GLN A 552 -16.38 -9.71 -10.68
CA GLN A 552 -15.87 -9.49 -12.03
C GLN A 552 -16.92 -8.74 -12.85
N VAL A 553 -16.54 -7.58 -13.38
CA VAL A 553 -17.37 -6.72 -14.22
C VAL A 553 -16.83 -6.73 -15.64
N LYS A 554 -17.67 -7.09 -16.61
CA LYS A 554 -17.30 -7.14 -18.03
C LYS A 554 -18.51 -6.86 -18.93
N PRO A 555 -18.32 -6.32 -20.14
CA PRO A 555 -19.39 -6.28 -21.14
C PRO A 555 -19.91 -7.69 -21.44
N SER A 556 -21.22 -7.85 -21.53
CA SER A 556 -21.82 -9.13 -21.91
C SER A 556 -21.44 -9.46 -23.36
N GLN A 557 -20.91 -10.66 -23.61
CA GLN A 557 -20.67 -11.11 -24.99
C GLN A 557 -22.03 -11.41 -25.65
N ASN A 558 -22.35 -10.71 -26.75
CA ASN A 558 -23.45 -11.14 -27.60
C ASN A 558 -23.09 -12.51 -28.18
N VAL A 559 -23.97 -13.49 -28.00
CA VAL A 559 -23.80 -14.89 -28.43
C VAL A 559 -23.77 -15.05 -29.97
N GLU A 560 -23.84 -13.97 -30.74
CA GLU A 560 -24.01 -14.02 -32.20
C GLU A 560 -22.70 -14.18 -33.02
N GLU A 561 -21.50 -14.01 -32.44
CA GLU A 561 -20.24 -14.16 -33.19
C GLU A 561 -19.62 -15.58 -33.17
N ALA A 562 -20.22 -16.53 -32.46
CA ALA A 562 -19.73 -17.91 -32.39
C ALA A 562 -20.26 -18.84 -33.51
N ALA A 563 -21.09 -18.34 -34.43
CA ALA A 563 -21.76 -19.16 -35.44
C ALA A 563 -21.20 -19.04 -36.88
N THR A 564 -20.08 -18.34 -37.09
CA THR A 564 -19.46 -18.21 -38.43
C THR A 564 -17.97 -18.55 -38.40
N SER A 565 -17.66 -19.82 -38.12
CA SER A 565 -16.40 -20.41 -38.56
C SER A 565 -16.61 -21.90 -38.84
N GLU A 566 -17.18 -22.22 -39.99
CA GLU A 566 -17.06 -23.56 -40.56
C GLU A 566 -15.60 -23.82 -40.96
N PRO A 567 -15.06 -25.02 -40.70
CA PRO A 567 -13.68 -25.35 -41.03
C PRO A 567 -13.55 -25.63 -42.53
N ILE A 568 -12.72 -24.84 -43.22
CA ILE A 568 -12.28 -25.13 -44.58
C ILE A 568 -11.42 -26.41 -44.54
N SER A 569 -11.98 -27.49 -45.08
CA SER A 569 -11.27 -28.72 -45.41
C SER A 569 -10.19 -28.45 -46.46
N LYS A 570 -8.95 -28.81 -46.15
CA LYS A 570 -7.85 -28.85 -47.12
C LYS A 570 -7.91 -30.18 -47.89
N GLU A 571 -8.04 -30.09 -49.21
CA GLU A 571 -7.41 -31.02 -50.17
C GLU A 571 -6.13 -30.38 -50.71
#